data_AF-A0A936QAA4-F1
#
_entry.id   AF-A0A936QAA4-F1
#
_cell.length_a   1.000
_cell.length_b   1.000
_cell.length_c   1.000
_cell.angle_alpha   90.00
_cell.angle_beta   90.00
_cell.angle_gamma   90.00
#
_symmetry.space_group_name_H-M   'P 1'
#
loop_
_entity.id
_entity.type
_entity.pdbx_description
1 polymer ?
#
loop_
_entity_poly.entity_id
_entity_poly.type
_entity_poly.pdbx_seq_one_letter_code
_entity_poly.pdbx_strand_id
1 'polypeptide(L)'
;MKPNSALLSRAKTRQSGAALVVGLVVLVMLTLLGIAAMRTSALEERMAGNLRDSNIAFQSAEAALRQAMASKLHVEPYDGTKPGYSGQIKTFLDTGYKPVSEFSYWSEYAWGSKSIAATQMSGISEQPHYVVENREVQDGPKLAEYQ
;
A
#
# COMPACT_ATOMS: atom_id res chain seq x y z
N MET A 1 -25.37 -19.31 -94.79
CA MET A 1 -26.29 -18.80 -93.74
C MET A 1 -25.75 -19.23 -92.39
N LYS A 2 -25.41 -18.23 -91.56
CA LYS A 2 -25.55 -18.08 -90.09
C LYS A 2 -25.23 -19.25 -89.12
N PRO A 3 -24.79 -18.92 -87.89
CA PRO A 3 -23.51 -19.36 -87.32
C PRO A 3 -23.67 -20.38 -86.19
N ASN A 4 -22.62 -21.15 -85.88
CA ASN A 4 -22.61 -22.00 -84.69
C ASN A 4 -21.78 -21.34 -83.58
N SER A 5 -22.54 -20.86 -82.61
CA SER A 5 -22.16 -20.25 -81.34
C SER A 5 -21.04 -21.03 -80.63
N ALA A 6 -19.90 -20.37 -80.45
CA ALA A 6 -18.89 -20.78 -79.50
C ALA A 6 -19.53 -20.91 -78.11
N LEU A 7 -19.74 -22.15 -77.68
CA LEU A 7 -20.15 -22.47 -76.33
C LEU A 7 -18.98 -22.15 -75.40
N LEU A 8 -18.94 -20.91 -74.91
CA LEU A 8 -18.08 -20.54 -73.80
C LEU A 8 -18.53 -21.32 -72.57
N SER A 9 -17.97 -22.52 -72.41
CA SER A 9 -18.05 -23.32 -71.19
C SER A 9 -17.47 -22.48 -70.06
N ARG A 10 -18.33 -21.81 -69.31
CA ARG A 10 -17.97 -21.06 -68.11
C ARG A 10 -17.56 -22.08 -67.05
N ALA A 11 -16.26 -22.31 -66.90
CA ALA A 11 -15.71 -23.14 -65.85
C ALA A 11 -16.19 -22.59 -64.49
N LYS A 12 -17.04 -23.34 -63.80
CA LYS A 12 -17.51 -23.01 -62.46
C LYS A 12 -16.35 -23.25 -61.51
N THR A 13 -15.67 -22.19 -61.11
CA THR A 13 -14.61 -22.24 -60.11
C THR A 13 -15.18 -22.79 -58.80
N ARG A 14 -14.76 -24.00 -58.41
CA ARG A 14 -15.03 -24.56 -57.08
C ARG A 14 -14.20 -23.75 -56.08
N GLN A 15 -14.79 -22.76 -55.42
CA GLN A 15 -14.18 -22.13 -54.26
C GLN A 15 -14.18 -23.15 -53.12
N SER A 16 -12.99 -23.61 -52.73
CA SER A 16 -12.79 -24.45 -51.56
C SER A 16 -12.78 -23.57 -50.30
N GLY A 17 -13.48 -24.02 -49.26
CA GLY A 17 -13.79 -23.27 -48.04
C GLY A 17 -12.57 -22.96 -47.17
N ALA A 18 -11.83 -21.91 -47.51
CA ALA A 18 -10.81 -21.31 -46.65
C ALA A 18 -11.37 -20.26 -45.68
N ALA A 19 -12.62 -19.82 -45.87
CA ALA A 19 -13.23 -18.73 -45.11
C ALA A 19 -13.23 -18.96 -43.59
N LEU A 20 -13.47 -20.21 -43.15
CA LEU A 20 -13.49 -20.56 -41.72
C LEU A 20 -12.09 -20.49 -41.09
N VAL A 21 -11.05 -20.91 -41.82
CA VAL A 21 -9.66 -20.85 -41.36
C VAL A 21 -9.21 -19.39 -41.26
N VAL A 22 -9.49 -18.58 -42.27
CA VAL A 22 -9.19 -17.15 -42.26
C VAL A 22 -9.93 -16.44 -41.13
N GLY A 23 -11.22 -16.77 -40.93
CA GLY A 23 -12.01 -16.23 -39.82
C GLY A 23 -11.43 -16.57 -38.45
N LEU A 24 -10.97 -17.81 -38.25
CA LEU A 24 -10.33 -18.22 -36.99
C LEU A 24 -9.01 -17.47 -36.75
N VAL A 25 -8.18 -17.32 -37.78
CA VAL A 25 -6.91 -16.58 -37.69
C VAL A 25 -7.16 -15.13 -37.32
N VAL A 26 -8.12 -14.47 -37.98
CA VAL A 26 -8.48 -13.08 -37.67
C VAL A 26 -9.04 -12.96 -36.25
N LEU A 27 -9.89 -13.90 -35.81
CA LEU A 27 -10.45 -13.91 -34.46
C LEU A 27 -9.36 -14.05 -33.38
N VAL A 28 -8.40 -14.95 -33.59
CA VAL A 28 -7.24 -15.10 -32.68
C VAL A 28 -6.39 -13.84 -32.66
N MET A 29 -6.13 -13.23 -33.83
CA MET A 29 -5.39 -11.97 -33.89
C MET A 29 -6.08 -10.85 -33.11
N LEU A 30 -7.39 -10.67 -33.29
CA LEU A 30 -8.16 -9.67 -32.54
C LEU A 30 -8.14 -9.95 -31.03
N THR A 31 -8.21 -11.22 -30.63
CA THR A 31 -8.15 -11.62 -29.21
C THR A 31 -6.79 -11.25 -28.60
N LEU A 32 -5.69 -11.52 -29.30
CA LEU A 32 -4.34 -11.17 -28.83
C LEU A 32 -4.15 -9.66 -28.71
N LEU A 33 -4.65 -8.89 -29.68
CA LEU A 33 -4.64 -7.42 -29.62
C LEU A 33 -5.47 -6.90 -28.44
N GLY A 34 -6.65 -7.48 -28.21
CA GLY A 34 -7.50 -7.15 -27.06
C GLY A 34 -6.79 -7.43 -25.72
N ILE A 35 -6.15 -8.59 -25.58
CA ILE A 35 -5.38 -8.95 -24.38
C ILE A 35 -4.19 -8.00 -24.19
N ALA A 36 -3.47 -7.65 -25.27
CA ALA A 36 -2.36 -6.71 -25.19
C ALA A 36 -2.79 -5.34 -24.66
N ALA A 37 -3.94 -4.83 -25.12
CA ALA A 37 -4.51 -3.58 -24.60
C ALA A 37 -4.91 -3.68 -23.12
N MET A 38 -5.55 -4.77 -22.70
CA MET A 38 -5.96 -4.97 -21.30
C MET A 38 -4.80 -5.07 -20.31
N ARG A 39 -3.63 -5.57 -20.75
CA ARG A 39 -2.44 -5.72 -19.88
C ARG A 39 -1.97 -4.38 -19.32
N THR A 40 -1.99 -3.31 -20.13
CA THR A 40 -1.59 -1.97 -19.69
C THR A 40 -2.58 -1.43 -18.65
N SER A 41 -3.88 -1.53 -18.91
CA SER A 41 -4.92 -1.11 -17.97
C SER A 41 -4.83 -1.85 -16.62
N ALA A 42 -4.53 -3.15 -16.64
CA ALA A 42 -4.34 -3.92 -15.42
C ALA A 42 -3.12 -3.46 -14.60
N LEU A 43 -2.04 -3.00 -15.25
CA LEU A 43 -0.88 -2.41 -14.56
C LEU A 43 -1.21 -1.05 -13.96
N GLU A 44 -1.92 -0.20 -14.70
CA GLU A 44 -2.37 1.11 -14.22
C GLU A 44 -3.31 0.97 -13.02
N GLU A 45 -4.23 0.01 -13.05
CA GLU A 45 -5.12 -0.30 -11.93
C GLU A 45 -4.33 -0.72 -10.68
N ARG A 46 -3.31 -1.58 -10.84
CA ARG A 46 -2.43 -1.98 -9.72
C ARG A 46 -1.61 -0.82 -9.16
N MET A 47 -1.08 0.05 -10.03
CA MET A 47 -0.36 1.24 -9.60
C MET A 47 -1.29 2.21 -8.87
N ALA A 48 -2.49 2.44 -9.40
CA ALA A 48 -3.51 3.28 -8.77
C ALA A 48 -3.94 2.72 -7.41
N GLY A 49 -4.10 1.39 -7.30
CA GLY A 49 -4.37 0.69 -6.05
C GLY A 49 -3.26 0.92 -5.02
N ASN A 50 -2.01 0.63 -5.39
CA ASN A 50 -0.87 0.81 -4.48
C ASN A 50 -0.68 2.27 -4.02
N LEU A 51 -0.86 3.23 -4.94
CA LEU A 51 -0.82 4.66 -4.61
C LEU A 51 -1.95 5.07 -3.68
N ARG A 52 -3.16 4.54 -3.89
CA ARG A 52 -4.31 4.80 -3.02
C ARG A 52 -4.06 4.23 -1.61
N ASP A 53 -3.60 2.99 -1.52
CA ASP A 53 -3.33 2.34 -0.23
C ASP A 53 -2.22 3.08 0.55
N SER A 54 -1.16 3.50 -0.15
CA SER A 54 -0.08 4.30 0.44
C SER A 54 -0.58 5.65 0.97
N ASN A 55 -1.46 6.33 0.21
CA ASN A 55 -2.05 7.60 0.65
C ASN A 55 -2.99 7.42 1.86
N ILE A 56 -3.82 6.38 1.86
CA ILE A 56 -4.70 6.07 2.98
C ILE A 56 -3.87 5.78 4.23
N ALA A 57 -2.82 4.96 4.12
CA ALA A 57 -1.91 4.67 5.22
C ALA A 57 -1.29 5.95 5.79
N PHE A 58 -0.81 6.86 4.94
CA PHE A 58 -0.24 8.13 5.37
C PHE A 58 -1.26 9.04 6.07
N GLN A 59 -2.45 9.20 5.48
CA GLN A 59 -3.52 10.00 6.09
C GLN A 59 -3.96 9.42 7.43
N SER A 60 -4.01 8.08 7.55
CA SER A 60 -4.34 7.41 8.79
C SER A 60 -3.30 7.65 9.88
N ALA A 61 -2.01 7.60 9.54
CA ALA A 61 -0.92 7.91 10.46
C ALA A 61 -0.97 9.38 10.93
N GLU A 62 -1.29 10.31 10.02
CA GLU A 62 -1.43 11.73 10.38
C GLU A 62 -2.65 11.96 11.29
N ALA A 63 -3.76 11.27 11.05
CA ALA A 63 -4.93 11.33 11.91
C ALA A 63 -4.63 10.77 13.32
N ALA A 64 -3.91 9.64 13.40
CA ALA A 64 -3.46 9.08 14.67
C ALA A 64 -2.56 10.07 15.44
N LEU A 65 -1.64 10.73 14.74
CA LEU A 65 -0.77 11.74 15.32
C LEU A 65 -1.57 12.95 15.84
N ARG A 66 -2.53 13.46 15.07
CA ARG A 66 -3.42 14.55 15.50
C ARG A 66 -4.21 14.17 16.76
N GLN A 67 -4.73 12.94 16.82
CA GLN A 67 -5.44 12.44 18.00
C GLN A 67 -4.52 12.32 19.21
N ALA A 68 -3.31 11.79 19.02
CA ALA A 68 -2.29 11.73 20.06
C ALA A 68 -2.01 13.12 20.62
N MET A 69 -1.76 14.12 19.76
CA MET A 69 -1.53 15.51 20.16
C MET A 69 -2.71 16.12 20.91
N ALA A 70 -3.95 15.89 20.45
CA ALA A 70 -5.16 16.39 21.12
C ALA A 70 -5.34 15.79 22.53
N SER A 71 -4.98 14.51 22.71
CA SER A 71 -5.00 13.87 24.03
C SER A 71 -3.88 14.36 24.96
N LYS A 72 -2.75 14.87 24.42
CA LYS A 72 -1.59 15.32 25.21
C LYS A 72 -1.79 16.66 25.95
N LEU A 73 -2.94 17.33 25.89
CA LEU A 73 -3.15 18.54 26.72
C LEU A 73 -3.08 18.24 28.23
N HIS A 74 -3.15 16.96 28.63
CA HIS A 74 -2.72 16.45 29.94
C HIS A 74 -1.89 15.17 29.74
N VAL A 75 -0.56 15.29 29.69
CA VAL A 75 0.34 14.12 29.75
C VAL A 75 0.57 13.80 31.21
N GLU A 76 -0.23 12.88 31.76
CA GLU A 76 0.04 12.31 33.08
C GLU A 76 1.40 11.61 33.09
N PRO A 77 2.15 11.65 34.22
CA PRO A 77 3.36 10.86 34.37
C PRO A 77 3.11 9.40 34.02
N TYR A 78 4.01 8.79 33.25
CA TYR A 78 3.88 7.38 32.93
C TYR A 78 4.13 6.53 34.18
N ASP A 79 3.13 5.71 34.53
CA ASP A 79 3.15 4.85 35.71
C ASP A 79 3.37 3.35 35.38
N GLY A 80 3.66 3.01 34.12
CA GLY A 80 3.82 1.61 33.68
C GLY A 80 2.53 0.87 33.32
N THR A 81 1.36 1.45 33.65
CA THR A 81 0.07 0.77 33.58
C THR A 81 -0.83 1.25 32.45
N LYS A 82 -0.61 2.49 31.96
CA LYS A 82 -1.43 3.08 30.89
C LYS A 82 -0.97 2.67 29.49
N PRO A 83 -1.86 2.13 28.63
CA PRO A 83 -1.53 1.87 27.23
C PRO A 83 -1.34 3.16 26.45
N GLY A 84 -0.45 3.15 25.44
CA GLY A 84 -0.15 4.30 24.57
C GLY A 84 0.68 5.40 25.22
N TYR A 85 1.07 5.22 26.48
CA TYR A 85 2.16 5.96 27.08
C TYR A 85 3.29 4.97 27.29
N SER A 86 4.51 5.40 27.04
CA SER A 86 5.70 4.72 27.54
C SER A 86 6.43 5.70 28.43
N GLY A 87 7.13 5.19 29.45
CA GLY A 87 7.95 6.02 30.34
C GLY A 87 9.11 6.62 29.57
N GLN A 88 10.16 7.04 30.28
CA GLN A 88 11.46 7.02 29.62
C GLN A 88 11.59 5.64 29.00
N ILE A 89 11.58 5.53 27.66
CA ILE A 89 12.12 4.33 27.07
C ILE A 89 13.60 4.49 27.43
N LYS A 90 14.07 3.77 28.47
CA LYS A 90 15.47 3.77 28.94
C LYS A 90 16.33 3.04 27.92
N THR A 91 16.24 3.51 26.70
CA THR A 91 16.76 2.95 25.48
C THR A 91 17.69 3.95 24.87
N PHE A 92 18.53 4.66 25.63
CA PHE A 92 19.69 5.30 25.00
C PHE A 92 20.92 5.34 25.93
N LEU A 93 20.77 5.61 27.24
CA LEU A 93 21.95 5.92 28.06
C LEU A 93 22.14 5.16 29.39
N ASP A 94 21.18 4.36 29.89
CA ASP A 94 21.20 4.07 31.35
C ASP A 94 21.09 2.58 31.77
N THR A 95 20.88 1.62 30.85
CA THR A 95 20.60 0.22 31.28
C THR A 95 21.22 -0.92 30.48
N GLY A 96 22.15 -0.67 29.57
CA GLY A 96 22.72 -1.75 28.74
C GLY A 96 21.77 -2.11 27.60
N TYR A 97 22.11 -1.58 26.44
CA TYR A 97 21.18 -1.21 25.39
C TYR A 97 21.07 -2.29 24.30
N LYS A 98 19.83 -2.58 23.86
CA LYS A 98 19.55 -3.15 22.54
C LYS A 98 19.62 -2.00 21.54
N PRO A 99 20.65 -1.89 20.69
CA PRO A 99 20.86 -0.71 19.87
C PRO A 99 19.68 -0.47 18.93
N VAL A 100 19.35 0.80 18.66
CA VAL A 100 18.40 1.25 17.61
C VAL A 100 18.66 0.70 16.20
N SER A 101 19.76 -0.03 16.00
CA SER A 101 20.01 -0.83 14.80
C SER A 101 19.23 -2.16 14.78
N GLU A 102 18.72 -2.64 15.91
CA GLU A 102 17.74 -3.73 15.95
C GLU A 102 16.34 -3.11 15.80
N PHE A 103 15.84 -3.06 14.56
CA PHE A 103 14.42 -2.81 14.24
C PHE A 103 13.44 -3.74 14.99
N SER A 104 13.94 -4.75 15.72
CA SER A 104 13.19 -5.80 16.41
C SER A 104 12.25 -5.27 17.50
N TYR A 105 12.58 -4.15 18.16
CA TYR A 105 11.76 -3.65 19.28
C TYR A 105 10.32 -3.37 18.84
N TRP A 106 10.14 -2.62 17.75
CA TRP A 106 8.80 -2.26 17.27
C TRP A 106 8.08 -3.43 16.58
N SER A 107 8.81 -4.44 16.09
CA SER A 107 8.19 -5.65 15.54
C SER A 107 7.71 -6.63 16.63
N GLU A 108 8.37 -6.65 17.79
CA GLU A 108 7.99 -7.48 18.94
C GLU A 108 7.11 -6.72 19.95
N TYR A 109 6.95 -5.41 19.76
CA TYR A 109 6.13 -4.57 20.61
C TYR A 109 4.67 -5.04 20.59
N ALA A 110 4.08 -5.17 21.78
CA ALA A 110 2.70 -5.61 21.94
C ALA A 110 1.70 -4.49 21.59
N TRP A 111 1.62 -4.11 20.31
CA TRP A 111 0.77 -3.01 19.82
C TRP A 111 -0.68 -3.14 20.27
N GLY A 112 -1.26 -4.34 20.25
CA GLY A 112 -2.65 -4.54 20.68
C GLY A 112 -2.95 -4.23 22.15
N SER A 113 -1.96 -4.25 23.05
CA SER A 113 -2.16 -4.07 24.49
C SER A 113 -1.37 -2.91 25.12
N LYS A 114 -0.33 -2.42 24.44
CA LYS A 114 0.56 -1.36 24.94
C LYS A 114 0.47 -0.05 24.16
N SER A 115 -0.37 0.03 23.14
CA SER A 115 -0.62 1.27 22.37
C SER A 115 -2.08 1.71 22.47
N ILE A 116 -2.38 2.92 21.98
CA ILE A 116 -3.75 3.39 21.80
C ILE A 116 -4.09 3.33 20.31
N ALA A 117 -5.19 2.66 19.99
CA ALA A 117 -5.77 2.70 18.65
C ALA A 117 -6.42 4.06 18.42
N ALA A 118 -6.07 4.71 17.31
CA ALA A 118 -6.78 5.89 16.88
C ALA A 118 -8.20 5.52 16.42
N THR A 119 -9.14 6.45 16.57
CA THR A 119 -10.56 6.17 16.32
C THR A 119 -11.06 6.85 15.05
N GLN A 120 -12.06 6.26 14.40
CA GLN A 120 -12.87 6.87 13.34
C GLN A 120 -12.18 7.09 11.98
N MET A 121 -11.30 6.19 11.55
CA MET A 121 -10.81 6.20 10.16
C MET A 121 -11.56 5.17 9.33
N SER A 122 -12.02 5.61 8.15
CA SER A 122 -12.76 4.79 7.18
C SER A 122 -11.83 4.33 6.06
N GLY A 123 -12.09 3.14 5.49
CA GLY A 123 -11.32 2.62 4.37
C GLY A 123 -9.97 1.98 4.74
N ILE A 124 -9.78 1.60 6.01
CA ILE A 124 -8.61 0.87 6.50
C ILE A 124 -9.01 -0.44 7.17
N SER A 125 -8.16 -1.46 7.05
CA SER A 125 -8.41 -2.80 7.62
C SER A 125 -8.15 -2.85 9.14
N GLU A 126 -7.32 -1.96 9.65
CA GLU A 126 -6.95 -1.87 11.06
C GLU A 126 -6.72 -0.39 11.39
N GLN A 127 -7.17 0.04 12.57
CA GLN A 127 -6.95 1.41 12.99
C GLN A 127 -5.47 1.63 13.31
N PRO A 128 -4.87 2.77 12.95
CA PRO A 128 -3.48 3.03 13.28
C PRO A 128 -3.32 3.21 14.79
N HIS A 129 -2.21 2.69 15.30
CA HIS A 129 -1.88 2.71 16.71
C HIS A 129 -0.80 3.75 17.00
N TYR A 130 -0.86 4.40 18.16
CA TYR A 130 0.17 5.33 18.61
C TYR A 130 0.62 5.05 20.05
N VAL A 131 1.87 5.42 20.33
CA VAL A 131 2.49 5.41 21.65
C VAL A 131 3.22 6.73 21.82
N VAL A 132 3.17 7.29 23.02
CA VAL A 132 3.87 8.53 23.31
C VAL A 132 4.82 8.38 24.47
N GLU A 133 6.04 8.80 24.21
CA GLU A 133 7.15 8.78 25.15
C GLU A 133 7.36 10.16 25.75
N ASN A 134 7.66 10.21 27.05
CA ASN A 134 8.20 11.40 27.67
C ASN A 134 9.74 11.33 27.66
N ARG A 135 10.39 12.32 27.05
CA ARG A 135 11.84 12.48 27.17
C ARG A 135 12.10 13.39 28.35
N GLU A 136 12.46 12.82 29.50
CA GLU A 136 13.05 13.65 30.55
C GLU A 136 14.34 14.26 30.00
N VAL A 137 14.45 15.58 30.09
CA VAL A 137 15.69 16.29 29.81
C VAL A 137 16.64 15.91 30.95
N GLN A 138 17.73 15.22 30.60
CA GLN A 138 18.82 14.98 31.53
C GLN A 138 19.40 16.37 31.85
N ASP A 139 19.09 16.92 33.03
CA ASP A 139 19.71 18.15 33.53
C ASP A 139 21.23 17.96 33.38
N GLY A 140 21.86 18.76 32.51
CA GLY A 140 23.31 18.82 32.39
C GLY A 140 23.92 19.14 33.76
N PRO A 141 25.23 18.88 33.97
CA PRO A 141 25.86 19.17 35.26
C PRO A 141 25.54 20.60 35.65
N LYS A 142 24.80 20.76 36.75
CA LYS A 142 24.53 22.08 37.34
C LYS A 142 25.91 22.69 37.56
N LEU A 143 26.24 23.71 36.77
CA LEU A 143 27.48 24.45 36.95
C LEU A 143 27.43 24.92 38.39
N ALA A 144 28.30 24.35 39.23
CA ALA A 144 28.43 24.75 40.61
C ALA A 144 28.55 26.28 40.60
N GLU A 145 27.63 26.93 41.29
CA GLU A 145 27.69 28.37 41.51
C GLU A 145 29.09 28.68 42.03
N TYR A 146 29.89 29.39 41.22
CA TYR A 146 31.12 30.01 41.68
C TYR A 146 30.68 31.11 42.66
N GLN A 147 30.68 30.78 43.96
CA GLN A 147 30.74 31.76 45.03
C GLN A 147 32.18 32.26 45.19
#